data_AF-A0A1G8PVF8-F1
#
_entry.id   AF-A0A1G8PVF8-F1
#
_cell.length_a   1.000
_cell.length_b   1.000
_cell.length_c   1.000
_cell.angle_alpha   90.00
_cell.angle_beta   90.00
_cell.angle_gamma   90.00
#
_symmetry.space_group_name_H-M   'P 1'
#
loop_
_entity.id
_entity.type
_entity.pdbx_description
1 polymer ?
#
loop_
_entity_poly.entity_id
_entity_poly.type
_entity_poly.pdbx_seq_one_letter_code
_entity_poly.pdbx_strand_id
1 'polypeptide(L)'
;MHQLDLFAPQPPRLEPVDPNGPVIQGEPDIVLRLPHPRLAWALAEIELHQHDDGRWMWATGTCGGGYKVGPKWGKFAPTQQDATRHAAAELLDAAQKLGPGHCATAAQIESIADFARGFL
;
A
#
# COMPACT_ATOMS: atom_id res chain seq x y z
N MET A 1 -29.61 15.67 -9.28
CA MET A 1 -28.21 16.11 -9.12
C MET A 1 -27.78 15.73 -7.72
N HIS A 2 -26.92 14.71 -7.59
CA HIS A 2 -26.50 14.18 -6.29
C HIS A 2 -25.27 14.96 -5.78
N GLN A 3 -25.45 15.74 -4.71
CA GLN A 3 -24.43 16.51 -4.02
C GLN A 3 -23.54 15.64 -3.09
N LEU A 4 -23.66 14.31 -3.15
CA LEU A 4 -23.07 13.39 -2.16
C LEU A 4 -21.80 12.65 -2.62
N ASP A 5 -21.38 12.77 -3.89
CA ASP A 5 -20.18 12.10 -4.40
C ASP A 5 -18.86 12.83 -4.09
N LEU A 6 -18.90 13.99 -3.41
CA LEU A 6 -17.69 14.79 -3.17
C LEU A 6 -16.67 14.09 -2.24
N PHE A 7 -17.13 13.11 -1.46
CA PHE A 7 -16.32 12.33 -0.52
C PHE A 7 -16.06 10.89 -0.98
N ALA A 8 -16.53 10.54 -2.19
CA ALA A 8 -16.23 9.23 -2.75
C ALA A 8 -14.71 9.11 -3.00
N PRO A 9 -14.08 7.97 -2.66
CA PRO A 9 -12.67 7.75 -2.95
C PRO A 9 -12.41 7.97 -4.43
N GLN A 10 -11.42 8.81 -4.76
CA GLN A 10 -11.08 9.04 -6.15
C GLN A 10 -10.30 7.84 -6.69
N PRO A 11 -10.58 7.40 -7.93
CA PRO A 11 -9.82 6.32 -8.54
C PRO A 11 -8.33 6.69 -8.62
N PRO A 12 -7.44 5.70 -8.54
CA PRO A 12 -6.02 5.96 -8.66
C PRO A 12 -5.71 6.42 -10.09
N ARG A 13 -4.79 7.39 -10.22
CA ARG A 13 -4.18 7.72 -11.50
C ARG A 13 -3.01 6.77 -11.73
N LEU A 14 -3.22 5.84 -12.64
CA LEU A 14 -2.22 4.86 -13.06
C LEU A 14 -1.48 5.35 -14.30
N GLU A 15 -0.16 5.43 -14.18
CA GLU A 15 0.77 5.77 -15.25
C GLU A 15 1.62 4.53 -15.59
N PRO A 16 2.24 4.46 -16.78
CA PRO A 16 3.11 3.34 -17.13
C PRO A 16 4.25 3.19 -16.11
N VAL A 17 4.53 1.95 -15.70
CA VAL A 17 5.70 1.64 -14.88
C VAL A 17 6.96 2.01 -15.66
N ASP A 18 7.87 2.76 -15.03
CA ASP A 18 9.21 3.01 -15.54
C ASP A 18 10.21 2.06 -14.86
N PRO A 19 10.65 0.96 -15.52
CA PRO A 19 11.52 -0.03 -14.90
C PRO A 19 12.87 0.54 -14.43
N ASN A 20 13.31 1.68 -14.96
CA ASN A 20 14.55 2.33 -14.60
C ASN A 20 14.34 3.64 -13.80
N GLY A 21 13.07 3.96 -13.49
CA GLY A 21 12.70 5.16 -12.76
C GLY A 21 13.16 5.15 -11.30
N PRO A 22 13.15 6.32 -10.64
CA PRO A 22 13.60 6.42 -9.27
C PRO A 22 12.56 5.88 -8.28
N VAL A 23 13.06 5.36 -7.16
CA VAL A 23 12.31 5.15 -5.92
C VAL A 23 12.88 6.05 -4.84
N ILE A 24 12.09 6.31 -3.79
CA ILE A 24 12.54 7.11 -2.65
C ILE A 24 13.68 6.36 -1.96
N GLN A 25 14.87 6.98 -1.96
CA GLN A 25 16.09 6.45 -1.33
C GLN A 25 16.16 6.77 0.17
N GLY A 26 15.35 7.72 0.65
CA GLY A 26 15.26 8.12 2.05
C GLY A 26 14.07 7.50 2.79
N GLU A 27 13.68 8.16 3.87
CA GLU A 27 12.45 7.81 4.60
C GLU A 27 11.22 8.26 3.80
N PRO A 28 10.24 7.37 3.57
CA PRO A 28 8.91 7.79 3.12
C PRO A 28 8.27 8.73 4.14
N ASP A 29 7.30 9.53 3.70
CA ASP A 29 6.62 10.48 4.61
C ASP A 29 5.83 9.74 5.69
N ILE A 30 5.24 8.59 5.31
CA ILE A 30 4.43 7.77 6.20
C ILE A 30 4.75 6.29 5.95
N VAL A 31 4.93 5.55 7.04
CA VAL A 31 5.06 4.09 7.02
C VAL A 31 4.09 3.47 8.00
N LEU A 32 3.18 2.62 7.52
CA LEU A 32 2.21 1.87 8.32
C LEU A 32 2.60 0.40 8.31
N ARG A 33 2.68 -0.24 9.48
CA ARG A 33 3.19 -1.61 9.61
C ARG A 33 2.29 -2.49 10.45
N LEU A 34 2.07 -3.71 9.98
CA LEU A 34 1.67 -4.83 10.81
C LEU A 34 2.93 -5.61 11.21
N PRO A 35 3.39 -5.51 12.47
CA PRO A 35 4.62 -6.18 12.89
C PRO A 35 4.44 -7.71 12.91
N HIS A 36 5.52 -8.44 12.67
CA HIS A 36 5.52 -9.88 12.83
C HIS A 36 5.68 -10.27 14.32
N PRO A 37 4.88 -11.21 14.84
CA PRO A 37 4.86 -11.57 16.26
C PRO A 37 6.19 -12.16 16.79
N ARG A 38 7.08 -12.60 15.90
CA ARG A 38 8.39 -13.17 16.23
C ARG A 38 9.58 -12.26 15.88
N LEU A 39 9.38 -10.94 15.86
CA LEU A 39 10.43 -9.95 15.53
C LEU A 39 11.12 -10.23 14.17
N ALA A 40 10.36 -10.73 13.19
CA ALA A 40 10.80 -10.91 11.81
C ALA A 40 10.34 -9.70 10.96
N TRP A 41 10.55 -9.76 9.63
CA TRP A 41 10.01 -8.77 8.69
C TRP A 41 8.51 -8.56 8.91
N ALA A 42 8.04 -7.32 8.73
CA ALA A 42 6.64 -6.98 8.89
C ALA A 42 5.74 -7.92 8.06
N LEU A 43 4.60 -8.31 8.64
CA LEU A 43 3.60 -9.10 7.94
C LEU A 43 2.96 -8.31 6.80
N ALA A 44 2.76 -7.01 7.02
CA ALA A 44 2.32 -6.05 6.02
C ALA A 44 2.99 -4.69 6.25
N GLU A 45 3.26 -3.97 5.17
CA GLU A 45 3.78 -2.61 5.17
C GLU A 45 3.10 -1.78 4.08
N ILE A 46 2.79 -0.53 4.40
CA ILE A 46 2.40 0.51 3.45
C ILE A 46 3.41 1.65 3.60
N GLU A 47 4.06 2.04 2.50
CA GLU A 47 4.84 3.26 2.40
C GLU A 47 4.06 4.30 1.59
N LEU A 48 3.98 5.53 2.08
CA LEU A 48 3.39 6.66 1.36
C LEU A 48 4.40 7.79 1.24
N HIS A 49 4.37 8.47 0.11
CA HIS A 49 5.19 9.65 -0.09
C HIS A 49 4.50 10.61 -1.05
N GLN A 50 4.55 11.90 -0.75
CA GLN A 50 4.04 12.93 -1.63
C GLN A 50 5.03 13.16 -2.78
N HIS A 51 4.52 13.15 -3.99
CA HIS A 51 5.26 13.49 -5.20
C HIS A 51 5.39 15.02 -5.33
N ASP A 52 6.38 15.49 -6.08
CA ASP A 52 6.70 16.91 -6.24
C ASP A 52 5.54 17.75 -6.84
N ASP A 53 4.59 17.10 -7.51
CA ASP A 53 3.39 17.73 -8.08
C ASP A 53 2.18 17.73 -7.13
N GLY A 54 2.37 17.32 -5.88
CA GLY A 54 1.37 17.30 -4.82
C GLY A 54 0.52 16.03 -4.74
N ARG A 55 0.62 15.12 -5.71
CA ARG A 55 -0.06 13.81 -5.65
C ARG A 55 0.62 12.89 -4.64
N TRP A 56 -0.09 11.86 -4.20
CA TRP A 56 0.41 10.87 -3.25
C TRP A 56 0.70 9.55 -3.94
N MET A 57 1.89 9.01 -3.68
CA MET A 57 2.33 7.70 -4.14
C MET A 57 2.24 6.69 -3.00
N TRP A 58 2.10 5.41 -3.34
CA TRP A 58 2.14 4.33 -2.37
C TRP A 58 2.96 3.14 -2.83
N ALA A 59 3.45 2.39 -1.85
CA ALA A 59 3.94 1.04 -2.02
C ALA A 59 3.43 0.11 -0.93
N THR A 60 3.43 -1.18 -1.24
CA THR A 60 2.96 -2.24 -0.35
C THR A 60 4.01 -3.35 -0.25
N GLY A 61 4.04 -4.00 0.90
CA GLY A 61 4.85 -5.18 1.14
C GLY A 61 4.15 -6.18 2.05
N THR A 62 4.43 -7.46 1.87
CA THR A 62 3.97 -8.57 2.72
C THR A 62 5.10 -9.56 2.96
N CYS A 63 5.17 -10.12 4.17
CA CYS A 63 6.16 -11.16 4.52
C CYS A 63 7.63 -10.82 4.21
N GLY A 64 8.03 -9.55 4.24
CA GLY A 64 9.39 -9.12 3.85
C GLY A 64 9.64 -9.04 2.34
N GLY A 65 8.65 -9.33 1.50
CA GLY A 65 8.64 -9.01 0.07
C GLY A 65 7.85 -7.73 -0.19
N GLY A 66 8.27 -6.92 -1.16
CA GLY A 66 7.62 -5.66 -1.50
C GLY A 66 8.48 -4.79 -2.39
N TYR A 67 8.08 -3.53 -2.53
CA TYR A 67 8.84 -2.53 -3.27
C TYR A 67 8.82 -1.20 -2.50
N LYS A 68 9.82 -0.36 -2.76
CA LYS A 68 9.92 0.98 -2.16
C LYS A 68 9.03 1.96 -2.90
N VAL A 69 8.38 2.87 -2.19
CA VAL A 69 7.54 3.91 -2.81
C VAL A 69 8.36 4.79 -3.77
N GLY A 70 7.73 5.26 -4.84
CA GLY A 70 8.33 6.18 -5.80
C GLY A 70 7.58 6.27 -7.13
N PRO A 71 7.91 7.28 -7.95
CA PRO A 71 7.19 7.57 -9.19
C PRO A 71 7.31 6.45 -10.22
N LYS A 72 8.38 5.65 -10.14
CA LYS A 72 8.62 4.44 -10.94
C LYS A 72 7.38 3.56 -11.12
N TRP A 73 6.56 3.40 -10.08
CA TRP A 73 5.44 2.46 -10.11
C TRP A 73 4.20 3.02 -10.82
N GLY A 74 4.19 4.32 -11.13
CA GLY A 74 3.08 4.96 -11.82
C GLY A 74 1.79 4.99 -11.00
N LYS A 75 1.87 4.98 -9.67
CA LYS A 75 0.70 4.88 -8.78
C LYS A 75 0.50 6.16 -8.00
N PHE A 76 -0.55 6.91 -8.35
CA PHE A 76 -0.82 8.22 -7.80
C PHE A 76 -2.26 8.38 -7.33
N ALA A 77 -2.45 9.08 -6.21
CA ALA A 77 -3.74 9.48 -5.68
C ALA A 77 -3.75 10.99 -5.39
N PRO A 78 -4.91 11.66 -5.42
CA PRO A 78 -4.96 13.10 -5.17
C PRO A 78 -4.72 13.45 -3.70
N THR A 79 -4.98 12.51 -2.77
CA THR A 79 -4.82 12.73 -1.33
C THR A 79 -4.07 11.58 -0.67
N GLN A 80 -3.50 11.86 0.50
CA GLN A 80 -2.88 10.85 1.36
C GLN A 80 -3.87 9.74 1.74
N GLN A 81 -5.12 10.11 2.03
CA GLN A 81 -6.17 9.16 2.41
C GLN A 81 -6.51 8.22 1.25
N ASP A 82 -6.63 8.75 0.03
CA ASP A 82 -6.88 7.93 -1.15
C ASP A 82 -5.70 6.98 -1.42
N ALA A 83 -4.46 7.46 -1.33
CA ALA A 83 -3.28 6.59 -1.48
C ALA A 83 -3.26 5.46 -0.41
N THR A 84 -3.64 5.79 0.83
CA THR A 84 -3.76 4.80 1.91
C THR A 84 -4.80 3.73 1.59
N ARG A 85 -6.00 4.13 1.12
CA ARG A 85 -7.06 3.21 0.70
C ARG A 85 -6.65 2.32 -0.46
N HIS A 86 -5.99 2.89 -1.47
CA HIS A 86 -5.51 2.12 -2.62
C HIS A 86 -4.43 1.11 -2.22
N ALA A 87 -3.50 1.50 -1.35
CA ALA A 87 -2.50 0.59 -0.79
C ALA A 87 -3.14 -0.53 0.06
N ALA A 88 -4.16 -0.20 0.86
CA ALA A 88 -4.90 -1.17 1.65
C ALA A 88 -5.67 -2.17 0.76
N ALA A 89 -6.33 -1.69 -0.31
CA ALA A 89 -6.99 -2.57 -1.27
C ALA A 89 -6.00 -3.53 -1.95
N GLU A 90 -4.80 -3.06 -2.30
CA GLU A 90 -3.72 -3.88 -2.86
C GLU A 90 -3.20 -4.93 -1.86
N LEU A 91 -3.07 -4.58 -0.57
CA LEU A 91 -2.73 -5.55 0.48
C LEU A 91 -3.83 -6.60 0.71
N LEU A 92 -5.10 -6.20 0.64
CA LEU A 92 -6.22 -7.13 0.79
C LEU A 92 -6.26 -8.15 -0.36
N ASP A 93 -6.05 -7.70 -1.59
CA ASP A 93 -5.90 -8.57 -2.76
C ASP A 93 -4.66 -9.49 -2.64
N ALA A 94 -3.53 -8.96 -2.15
CA ALA A 94 -2.35 -9.76 -1.87
C ALA A 94 -2.63 -10.85 -0.81
N ALA A 95 -3.34 -10.52 0.27
CA ALA A 95 -3.72 -11.47 1.31
C ALA A 95 -4.60 -12.61 0.76
N GLN A 96 -5.51 -12.32 -0.16
CA GLN A 96 -6.37 -13.33 -0.80
C GLN A 96 -5.58 -14.28 -1.71
N LYS A 97 -4.53 -13.76 -2.37
CA LYS A 97 -3.65 -14.55 -3.24
C LYS A 97 -2.60 -15.34 -2.45
N LEU A 98 -2.26 -14.88 -1.24
CA LEU A 98 -1.37 -15.59 -0.33
C LEU A 98 -2.07 -16.86 0.18
N GLY A 99 -1.51 -18.01 -0.17
CA GLY A 99 -1.84 -19.27 0.50
C GLY A 99 -1.06 -19.41 1.81
N PRO A 100 -1.57 -20.17 2.80
CA PRO A 100 -0.80 -20.51 3.98
C PRO A 100 0.47 -21.25 3.57
N GLY A 101 1.62 -20.81 4.08
CA GLY A 101 2.90 -21.32 3.63
C GLY A 101 4.06 -20.90 4.53
N HIS A 102 5.27 -20.85 3.95
CA HIS A 102 6.47 -20.61 4.75
C HIS A 102 6.54 -19.19 5.32
N CYS A 103 5.92 -18.20 4.66
CA CYS A 103 6.04 -16.79 5.08
C CYS A 103 4.96 -16.35 6.05
N ALA A 104 3.75 -16.91 5.96
CA ALA A 104 2.65 -16.61 6.86
C ALA A 104 1.73 -17.83 7.04
N THR A 105 1.26 -18.01 8.28
CA THR A 105 0.18 -18.94 8.62
C THR A 105 -1.18 -18.38 8.20
N ALA A 106 -2.22 -19.22 8.14
CA ALA A 106 -3.58 -18.78 7.85
C ALA A 106 -4.06 -17.64 8.79
N ALA A 107 -3.75 -17.72 10.09
CA ALA A 107 -4.10 -16.68 11.06
C ALA A 107 -3.35 -15.36 10.79
N GLN A 108 -2.10 -15.43 10.32
CA GLN A 108 -1.32 -14.23 9.96
C GLN A 108 -1.82 -13.62 8.65
N ILE A 109 -2.27 -14.43 7.69
CA ILE A 109 -2.91 -13.94 6.46
C ILE A 109 -4.20 -13.20 6.80
N GLU A 110 -5.02 -13.74 7.71
CA GLU A 110 -6.22 -13.02 8.19
C GLU A 110 -5.83 -11.72 8.90
N SER A 111 -4.75 -11.72 9.69
CA SER A 111 -4.26 -10.49 10.34
C SER A 111 -3.84 -9.42 9.31
N ILE A 112 -3.24 -9.83 8.18
CA ILE A 112 -2.92 -8.92 7.06
C ILE A 112 -4.21 -8.36 6.44
N ALA A 113 -5.21 -9.20 6.22
CA ALA A 113 -6.50 -8.78 5.68
C ALA A 113 -7.23 -7.80 6.63
N ASP A 114 -7.24 -8.07 7.93
CA ASP A 114 -7.82 -7.19 8.95
C ASP A 114 -7.09 -5.86 9.04
N PHE A 115 -5.75 -5.89 8.98
CA PHE A 115 -4.94 -4.67 8.91
C PHE A 115 -5.34 -3.82 7.70
N ALA A 116 -5.45 -4.42 6.52
CA ALA A 116 -5.89 -3.72 5.31
C ALA A 116 -7.31 -3.15 5.43
N ARG A 117 -8.26 -3.95 5.95
CA ARG A 117 -9.66 -3.50 6.15
C ARG A 117 -9.78 -2.30 7.09
N GLY A 118 -8.84 -2.12 8.02
CA GLY A 118 -8.81 -0.96 8.92
C GLY A 118 -8.66 0.40 8.22
N PHE A 119 -8.34 0.42 6.93
CA PHE A 119 -8.12 1.64 6.14
C PHE A 119 -9.14 1.85 5.01
N LEU A 120 -10.09 0.95 4.81
CA LEU A 120 -11.13 1.04 3.78
C LEU A 120 -12.39 1.72 4.33
#